data_AF-A0A8X8ID25-F1
#
_entry.id   AF-A0A8X8ID25-F1
#
_cell.length_a   1.000
_cell.length_b   1.000
_cell.length_c   1.000
_cell.angle_alpha   90.00
_cell.angle_beta   90.00
_cell.angle_gamma   90.00
#
_symmetry.space_group_name_H-M   'P 1'
#
loop_
_entity.id
_entity.type
_entity.pdbx_description
1 polymer ?
#
loop_
_entity_poly.entity_id
_entity_poly.type
_entity_poly.pdbx_seq_one_letter_code
_entity_poly.pdbx_strand_id
1 'polypeptide(L)' 'MEAKSSTGKYWALCFLWLAILILLMFVYRQFFWLALPGTATYFAKALDIM' A
#
# COMPACT_ATOMS: atom_id res chain seq x y z
N MET A 1 -1.21 24.81 -13.86
CA MET A 1 -1.37 24.55 -12.42
C MET A 1 -0.86 23.14 -12.18
N GLU A 2 0.43 23.02 -11.90
CA GLU A 2 1.10 21.74 -11.69
C GLU A 2 0.42 21.00 -10.55
N ALA A 3 -0.31 19.93 -10.87
CA ALA A 3 -0.87 19.04 -9.87
C ALA A 3 0.31 18.35 -9.20
N LYS A 4 0.86 18.99 -8.17
CA LYS A 4 1.83 18.39 -7.24
C LYS A 4 1.18 17.11 -6.75
N SER A 5 1.57 16.00 -7.38
CA SER A 5 0.98 14.69 -7.21
C SER A 5 0.87 14.44 -5.71
N SER A 6 -0.33 14.11 -5.25
CA SER A 6 -0.60 13.86 -3.83
C SER A 6 0.03 12.53 -3.37
N THR A 7 1.23 12.23 -3.84
CA THR A 7 2.08 11.08 -3.55
C THR A 7 2.18 10.84 -2.04
N GLY A 8 2.20 11.90 -1.23
CA GLY A 8 2.21 11.78 0.24
C GLY A 8 0.98 11.08 0.84
N LYS A 9 -0.21 11.29 0.25
CA LYS A 9 -1.45 10.60 0.69
C LYS A 9 -1.42 9.12 0.29
N TYR A 10 -0.87 8.82 -0.88
CA TYR A 10 -0.70 7.44 -1.35
C TYR A 10 0.39 6.69 -0.58
N TRP A 11 1.44 7.37 -0.12
CA TRP A 11 2.43 6.83 0.81
C TRP A 11 1.82 6.41 2.14
N ALA A 12 0.94 7.25 2.72
CA ALA A 12 0.23 6.90 3.96
C ALA A 12 -0.67 5.67 3.78
N LEU A 13 -1.39 5.58 2.65
CA LEU A 13 -2.19 4.40 2.31
C LEU A 13 -1.30 3.16 2.09
N CYS A 14 -0.16 3.30 1.42
CA CYS A 14 0.79 2.22 1.21
C CYS A 14 1.30 1.67 2.56
N PHE A 15 1.68 2.53 3.50
CA PHE A 15 2.13 2.12 4.84
C PHE A 15 1.02 1.46 5.66
N LEU A 16 -0.21 1.96 5.56
CA LEU A 16 -1.37 1.35 6.21
C LEU A 16 -1.63 -0.06 5.69
N TRP A 17 -1.59 -0.25 4.37
CA TRP A 17 -1.70 -1.58 3.75
C TRP A 17 -0.52 -2.49 4.08
N LEU A 18 0.69 -1.95 4.22
CA LEU A 18 1.88 -2.71 4.64
C LEU A 18 1.74 -3.21 6.09
N ALA A 19 1.24 -2.36 6.99
CA ALA A 19 0.97 -2.73 8.38
C ALA A 19 -0.10 -3.84 8.48
N ILE A 20 -1.16 -3.75 7.66
CA ILE A 20 -2.18 -4.80 7.54
C ILE A 20 -1.57 -6.11 7.02
N LEU A 21 -0.67 -6.02 6.03
CA LEU A 21 0.06 -7.18 5.49
C LEU A 21 0.89 -7.88 6.56
N ILE A 22 1.63 -7.12 7.37
CA ILE A 22 2.47 -7.63 8.46
C ILE A 22 1.60 -8.29 9.54
N LEU A 23 0.49 -7.65 9.93
CA LEU A 23 -0.48 -8.21 10.87
C LEU A 23 -1.08 -9.52 10.35
N LEU A 24 -1.52 -9.56 9.09
CA LEU A 24 -2.03 -10.78 8.45
C LEU A 24 -0.95 -11.86 8.37
N MET A 25 0.29 -11.51 8.06
CA MET A 25 1.40 -12.47 8.00
C MET A 25 1.65 -13.16 9.35
N PHE A 26 1.40 -12.47 10.46
CA PHE A 26 1.60 -12.99 11.82
C PHE A 26 0.37 -13.70 12.38
N VAL A 27 -0.84 -13.15 12.19
CA VAL A 27 -2.08 -13.68 12.76
C VAL A 27 -2.75 -14.70 11.84
N TYR A 28 -2.86 -14.38 10.55
CA TYR A 28 -3.58 -15.18 9.56
C TYR A 28 -2.72 -15.37 8.31
N ARG A 29 -1.61 -16.10 8.47
CA ARG A 29 -0.62 -16.30 7.41
C ARG A 29 -1.25 -16.81 6.11
N GLN A 30 -2.39 -17.48 6.12
CA GLN A 30 -3.08 -17.94 4.90
C GLN A 30 -3.74 -16.81 4.10
N PHE A 31 -4.12 -15.72 4.76
CA PHE A 31 -4.81 -14.57 4.16
C PHE A 31 -3.87 -13.42 3.78
N PHE A 32 -2.55 -13.56 3.98
CA PHE A 32 -1.59 -12.50 3.64
C PHE A 32 -1.64 -12.11 2.16
N TRP A 33 -1.99 -13.06 1.28
CA TRP A 33 -2.14 -12.82 -0.16
C TRP A 33 -3.26 -11.84 -0.50
N LEU A 34 -4.29 -11.73 0.34
CA LEU A 34 -5.41 -10.81 0.10
C LEU A 34 -4.97 -9.34 0.21
N ALA A 35 -3.97 -9.06 1.04
CA ALA A 35 -3.45 -7.71 1.25
C ALA A 35 -2.34 -7.33 0.24
N LEU A 36 -1.66 -8.30 -0.38
CA LEU A 36 -0.62 -8.07 -1.41
C LEU A 36 -1.04 -7.12 -2.54
N PRO A 37 -2.19 -7.30 -3.23
CA PRO A 37 -2.57 -6.42 -4.33
C PRO A 37 -2.84 -4.98 -3.84
N GLY A 38 -3.40 -4.80 -2.64
CA GLY A 38 -3.59 -3.47 -2.05
C GLY A 38 -2.26 -2.78 -1.79
N THR A 39 -1.34 -3.45 -1.10
CA THR A 39 0.00 -2.91 -0.81
C THR A 39 0.76 -2.57 -2.09
N ALA A 40 0.77 -3.46 -3.10
CA ALA A 40 1.47 -3.23 -4.36
C ALA A 40 0.85 -2.09 -5.19
N THR A 41 -0.48 -1.98 -5.23
CA THR A 41 -1.18 -0.92 -5.98
C THR A 41 -0.88 0.45 -5.39
N TYR A 42 -1.02 0.60 -4.07
CA TYR A 42 -0.71 1.88 -3.43
C TYR A 42 0.78 2.17 -3.40
N PHE A 43 1.65 1.15 -3.40
CA PHE A 43 3.10 1.32 -3.55
C PHE A 43 3.47 1.86 -4.94
N ALA A 44 2.92 1.29 -6.02
CA ALA A 44 3.13 1.79 -7.38
C ALA A 44 2.61 3.22 -7.55
N LYS A 45 1.44 3.52 -6.97
CA LYS A 45 0.83 4.86 -6.96
C LYS A 45 1.61 5.87 -6.09
N ALA A 46 2.29 5.38 -5.05
CA ALA A 46 3.17 6.16 -4.19
C ALA A 46 4.55 6.40 -4.79
N LEU A 47 4.95 5.62 -5.80
CA LEU A 47 6.18 5.82 -6.58
C LEU A 47 6.00 6.76 -7.76
N ASP A 48 4.78 7.30 -7.98
CA ASP A 48 4.43 8.13 -9.14
C ASP A 48 4.70 7.40 -10.48
N ILE A 49 4.71 6.06 -10.45
CA ILE A 49 4.86 5.20 -11.63
C ILE A 49 3.52 5.04 -12.39
N MET A 50 2.40 5.47 -11.78
CA MET A 50 1.04 5.44 -12.35
C MET A 50 0.31 6.77 -12.21
#